data_AF-A0A9X1UPT5-F1
#
_entry.id   AF-A0A9X1UPT5-F1
#
_cell.length_a   1.000
_cell.length_b   1.000
_cell.length_c   1.000
_cell.angle_alpha   90.00
_cell.angle_beta   90.00
_cell.angle_gamma   90.00
#
_symmetry.space_group_name_H-M   'P 1'
#
loop_
_entity.id
_entity.type
_entity.pdbx_description
1 polymer ?
#
loop_
_entity_poly.entity_id
_entity_poly.type
_entity_poly.pdbx_seq_one_letter_code
_entity_poly.pdbx_strand_id
1 'polypeptide(L)' 'MKQHNDNQNDFYAIFADGELIVSKELGFLHTLDFAENAAELLRAVNPNKFILIQRAIIAGDTVTGYENVM' A
#
# COMPACT_ATOMS: atom_id res chain seq x y z
N MET A 1 -19.38 -23.72 -11.01
CA MET A 1 -17.94 -23.52 -10.74
C MET A 1 -17.64 -22.05 -10.91
N LYS A 2 -17.58 -21.28 -9.82
CA LYS A 2 -17.11 -19.89 -9.89
C LYS A 2 -15.59 -19.96 -9.78
N GLN A 3 -14.91 -19.50 -10.81
CA GLN A 3 -13.46 -19.46 -10.88
C GLN A 3 -12.93 -18.68 -9.67
N HIS A 4 -12.19 -19.36 -8.80
CA HIS A 4 -11.23 -18.72 -7.92
C HIS A 4 -10.15 -18.13 -8.82
N ASN A 5 -10.07 -16.81 -8.86
CA ASN A 5 -9.04 -16.09 -9.61
C ASN A 5 -7.79 -16.05 -8.73
N ASP A 6 -7.05 -17.15 -8.67
CA ASP A 6 -5.90 -17.38 -7.79
C ASP A 6 -4.63 -16.58 -8.19
N ASN A 7 -4.71 -15.36 -8.74
CA ASN A 7 -3.52 -14.70 -9.31
C ASN A 7 -3.43 -13.16 -9.25
N GLN A 8 -4.19 -12.48 -8.39
CA GLN A 8 -3.92 -11.06 -8.09
C GLN A 8 -3.32 -10.95 -6.69
N ASN A 9 -1.99 -11.01 -6.60
CA ASN A 9 -1.30 -10.43 -5.46
C ASN A 9 -1.50 -8.92 -5.55
N ASP A 10 -2.51 -8.41 -4.84
CA ASP A 10 -2.70 -6.98 -4.69
C ASP A 10 -1.46 -6.40 -3.99
N PHE A 11 -0.94 -5.31 -4.55
CA PHE A 11 0.18 -4.58 -3.96
C PHE A 11 -0.31 -3.28 -3.34
N TYR A 12 0.33 -2.86 -2.26
CA TYR A 12 -0.10 -1.74 -1.44
C TYR A 12 1.03 -0.73 -1.24
N ALA A 13 0.64 0.53 -1.09
CA ALA A 13 1.53 1.65 -0.84
C ALA A 13 1.05 2.45 0.38
N ILE A 14 1.99 3.08 1.08
CA ILE A 14 1.72 3.88 2.27
C ILE A 14 1.91 5.36 1.91
N PHE A 15 0.94 6.19 2.32
CA PHE A 15 0.98 7.63 2.16
C PHE A 15 0.98 8.31 3.52
N ALA A 16 1.80 9.35 3.67
CA ALA A 16 1.79 10.25 4.83
C ALA A 16 1.43 11.66 4.38
N ASP A 17 0.36 12.23 4.93
CA ASP A 17 -0.14 13.57 4.59
C ASP A 17 -0.39 13.77 3.08
N GLY A 18 -0.75 12.68 2.39
CA GLY A 18 -0.98 12.66 0.94
C GLY A 18 0.27 12.40 0.08
N GLU A 19 1.45 12.29 0.69
CA GLU A 19 2.70 11.98 -0.01
C GLU A 19 3.03 10.49 0.06
N LEU A 20 3.38 9.90 -1.08
CA LEU A 20 3.83 8.50 -1.14
C LEU A 20 5.14 8.33 -0.36
N ILE A 21 5.14 7.39 0.58
CA ILE A 21 6.36 7.00 1.28
C ILE A 21 7.15 6.04 0.40
N VAL A 22 8.34 6.47 -0.01
CA VAL A 22 9.31 5.64 -0.74
C VAL A 22 10.60 5.60 0.05
N SER A 23 11.09 4.41 0.39
CA SER A 23 12.43 4.25 0.96
C SER A 23 13.17 3.12 0.24
N LYS A 24 14.51 3.12 0.26
CA LYS A 24 15.30 2.02 -0.29
C LYS A 24 15.05 0.68 0.42
N GLU A 25 14.64 0.75 1.68
CA GLU A 25 14.40 -0.42 2.54
C GLU A 25 12.95 -0.90 2.46
N LEU A 26 12.02 0.00 2.12
CA LEU A 26 10.61 -0.30 1.96
C LEU A 26 10.31 -0.67 0.49
N GLY A 27 10.90 0.01 -0.50
CA GLY A 27 10.41 -0.07 -1.87
C GLY A 27 9.13 0.73 -2.04
N PHE A 28 8.41 0.50 -3.14
CA PHE A 28 7.24 1.29 -3.56
C PHE A 28 5.92 0.51 -3.49
N LEU A 29 5.97 -0.81 -3.30
CA LEU A 29 4.83 -1.73 -3.28
C LEU A 29 5.08 -2.90 -2.32
N HIS A 30 4.05 -3.27 -1.57
CA HIS A 30 4.11 -4.27 -0.50
C HIS A 30 2.90 -5.18 -0.46
N THR A 31 2.97 -6.27 0.30
CA THR A 31 1.76 -7.00 0.73
C THR A 31 0.96 -6.14 1.71
N LEU A 32 -0.33 -6.46 1.89
CA LEU A 32 -1.20 -5.75 2.83
C LEU A 32 -0.66 -5.80 4.26
N ASP A 33 -0.33 -7.00 4.76
CA ASP A 33 0.18 -7.21 6.12
C ASP A 33 1.41 -6.34 6.42
N PHE A 34 2.31 -6.20 5.46
CA PHE A 34 3.48 -5.33 5.63
C PHE A 34 3.06 -3.86 5.72
N ALA A 35 2.18 -3.41 4.82
CA ALA A 35 1.72 -2.03 4.78
C ALA A 35 0.98 -1.64 6.07
N GLU A 36 0.17 -2.55 6.62
CA GLU A 36 -0.53 -2.38 7.90
C GLU A 36 0.44 -2.23 9.07
N ASN A 37 1.37 -3.17 9.21
CA ASN A 37 2.39 -3.12 10.28
C ASN A 37 3.24 -1.85 10.20
N ALA A 38 3.68 -1.46 9.00
CA ALA A 38 4.46 -0.24 8.82
C ALA A 38 3.63 1.02 9.12
N ALA A 39 2.35 1.06 8.72
CA ALA A 39 1.46 2.19 9.02
C ALA A 39 1.23 2.34 10.53
N GLU A 40 1.08 1.24 11.28
CA GLU A 40 0.98 1.27 12.73
C GLU A 40 2.23 1.86 13.39
N LEU A 41 3.42 1.43 12.98
CA LEU A 41 4.68 1.97 13.48
C LEU A 41 4.83 3.46 13.17
N LEU A 42 4.47 3.88 11.96
CA LEU A 42 4.53 5.28 11.56
C LEU A 42 3.57 6.15 12.37
N ARG A 43 2.36 5.67 12.64
CA ARG A 43 1.39 6.35 13.52
C ARG A 43 1.89 6.44 14.95
N ALA A 44 2.56 5.41 15.46
CA ALA A 44 3.13 5.41 16.81
C ALA A 44 4.30 6.41 16.94
N VAL A 45 5.16 6.51 15.92
CA VAL A 45 6.32 7.41 15.92
C VAL A 45 5.92 8.87 15.68
N ASN A 46 4.89 9.12 14.85
CA ASN A 46 4.42 10.46 14.55
C ASN A 46 2.88 10.53 14.51
N PRO A 47 2.21 10.64 15.68
CA PRO A 47 0.75 10.57 15.78
C PRO A 47 0.01 11.73 15.12
N ASN A 48 0.72 12.81 14.75
CA ASN A 48 0.12 13.97 14.08
C ASN A 48 0.04 13.81 12.56
N LYS A 49 0.73 12.82 11.98
CA LYS A 49 0.70 12.55 10.54
C LYS A 49 -0.52 11.70 10.18
N PHE A 50 -1.16 12.04 9.09
CA PHE A 50 -2.24 11.22 8.53
C PHE A 50 -1.66 10.11 7.65
N ILE A 51 -1.78 8.86 8.10
CA ILE A 51 -1.23 7.68 7.41
C ILE A 51 -2.35 6.88 6.72
N LEU A 52 -2.23 6.74 5.40
CA LEU A 52 -3.13 5.95 4.55
C LEU A 52 -2.40 4.77 3.93
N ILE A 53 -3.15 3.67 3.74
CA ILE A 53 -2.75 2.55 2.91
C ILE A 53 -3.66 2.54 1.68
N GLN A 54 -3.07 2.44 0.50
CA GLN A 54 -3.82 2.38 -0.75
C GLN A 54 -3.36 1.18 -1.57
N ARG A 55 -4.31 0.50 -2.22
CA ARG A 55 -4.01 -0.55 -3.19
C ARG A 55 -3.52 0.09 -4.48
N ALA A 56 -2.45 -0.45 -5.05
CA ALA A 56 -1.92 -0.03 -6.33
C ALA A 56 -2.74 -0.64 -7.48
N ILE A 57 -3.11 0.20 -8.44
CA ILE A 57 -3.76 -0.19 -9.69
C ILE A 57 -2.66 -0.44 -10.71
N ILE A 58 -2.49 -1.71 -11.13
CA ILE A 58 -1.40 -2.13 -12.01
C ILE A 58 -1.96 -2.50 -13.38
N ALA A 59 -1.41 -1.90 -14.44
CA ALA A 59 -1.68 -2.25 -15.83
C ALA A 59 -0.39 -2.74 -16.49
N GLY A 60 -0.31 -4.05 -16.78
CA GLY A 60 0.95 -4.68 -17.18
C GLY A 60 1.97 -4.60 -16.03
N ASP A 61 3.14 -4.02 -16.30
CA ASP A 61 4.22 -3.82 -15.31
C ASP A 61 4.24 -2.40 -14.72
N THR A 62 3.20 -1.59 -14.98
CA THR A 62 3.17 -0.18 -14.61
C THR A 62 2.09 0.09 -13.56
N VAL A 63 2.46 0.81 -12.51
CA VAL A 63 1.50 1.40 -11.57
C VAL A 63 0.82 2.59 -12.24
N THR A 64 -0.48 2.51 -12.39
CA THR A 64 -1.31 3.53 -13.07
C THR A 64 -2.12 4.39 -12.11
N GLY A 65 -2.20 3.99 -10.84
CA GLY A 65 -2.89 4.74 -9.81
C GLY A 65 -2.93 4.00 -8.48
N TYR A 66 -3.65 4.59 -7.54
CA TYR A 66 -3.88 4.06 -6.21
C TYR A 66 -5.35 4.24 -5.84
N GLU A 67 -5.91 3.30 -5.10
CA GLU A 67 -7.28 3.37 -4.59
C GLU A 67 -7.35 3.05 -3.10
N ASN A 68 -8.31 3.66 -2.42
CA ASN A 68 -8.52 3.43 -1.00
C ASN A 68 -8.97 1.99 -0.76
N VAL A 69 -8.35 1.35 0.23
CA VAL A 69 -8.82 0.08 0.77
C VAL A 69 -9.95 0.41 1.75
N MET A 70 -11.18 -0.05 1.48
CA MET A 70 -12.34 0.12 2.38
C MET A 70 -12.23 -0.75 3.62
#